data_AF-A0A359CF80-F1
#
_entry.id   AF-A0A359CF80-F1
#
_cell.length_a   1.000
_cell.length_b   1.000
_cell.length_c   1.000
_cell.angle_alpha   90.00
_cell.angle_beta   90.00
_cell.angle_gamma   90.00
#
_symmetry.space_group_name_H-M   'P 1'
#
loop_
_entity.id
_entity.type
_entity.pdbx_description
1 polymer ?
#
loop_
_entity_poly.entity_id
_entity_poly.type
_entity_poly.pdbx_seq_one_letter_code
_entity_poly.pdbx_strand_id
1 'polypeptide(L)'
;MGNKINKSQILDRLKEAYNLAGNSELARFLGVAPNTITNWYKRNSIDYDLVFTKCVDIDLTWLITGKESKLAKEKTSSLLFPENTKTNETTKELINKICDLSAENAILKKENEELRELHKKTGRKTNISIPMVAEQKIDYVKEQNKK
;
A
#
# COMPACT_ATOMS: atom_id res chain seq x y z
N MET A 1 -0.37 14.67 -28.71
CA MET A 1 -0.91 13.45 -29.39
C MET A 1 -1.49 12.55 -28.32
N GLY A 2 -2.76 12.18 -28.41
CA GLY A 2 -3.39 11.30 -27.40
C GLY A 2 -2.84 9.89 -27.48
N ASN A 3 -2.52 9.29 -26.33
CA ASN A 3 -2.10 7.88 -26.27
C ASN A 3 -3.27 6.98 -26.71
N LYS A 4 -3.19 6.44 -27.93
CA LYS A 4 -4.19 5.51 -28.47
C LYS A 4 -3.98 4.14 -27.83
N ILE A 5 -4.86 3.76 -26.91
CA ILE A 5 -4.85 2.43 -26.29
C ILE A 5 -5.17 1.37 -27.36
N ASN A 6 -4.27 0.40 -27.52
CA ASN A 6 -4.44 -0.77 -28.38
C ASN A 6 -5.03 -1.92 -27.55
N LYS A 7 -6.25 -2.38 -27.90
CA LYS A 7 -7.03 -3.35 -27.13
C LYS A 7 -6.52 -4.77 -27.39
N SER A 8 -5.97 -5.02 -28.57
CA SER A 8 -5.28 -6.28 -28.87
C SER A 8 -4.13 -6.52 -27.90
N GLN A 9 -3.35 -5.46 -27.57
CA GLN A 9 -2.27 -5.56 -26.59
C GLN A 9 -2.77 -5.83 -25.16
N ILE A 10 -3.96 -5.33 -24.81
CA ILE A 10 -4.60 -5.65 -23.52
C ILE A 10 -4.89 -7.16 -23.45
N LEU A 11 -5.45 -7.73 -24.52
CA LEU A 11 -5.74 -9.17 -24.59
C LEU A 11 -4.47 -10.02 -24.58
N ASP A 12 -3.38 -9.56 -25.20
CA ASP A 12 -2.08 -10.25 -25.17
C ASP A 12 -1.49 -10.25 -23.76
N ARG A 13 -1.47 -9.10 -23.09
CA ARG A 13 -1.08 -9.00 -21.66
C ARG A 13 -1.94 -9.87 -20.78
N LEU A 14 -3.22 -10.06 -21.11
CA LEU A 14 -4.11 -10.94 -20.37
C LEU A 14 -3.71 -12.41 -20.50
N LYS A 15 -3.29 -12.84 -21.69
CA LYS A 15 -2.74 -14.19 -21.88
C LYS A 15 -1.44 -14.38 -21.11
N GLU A 16 -0.54 -13.40 -21.17
CA GLU A 16 0.70 -13.42 -20.40
C GLU A 16 0.43 -13.39 -18.89
N ALA A 17 -0.64 -12.73 -18.47
CA ALA A 17 -1.05 -12.64 -17.07
C ALA A 17 -1.39 -14.00 -16.48
N TYR A 18 -2.25 -14.73 -17.17
CA TYR A 18 -2.78 -16.02 -16.72
C TYR A 18 -2.08 -17.22 -17.37
N ASN A 19 -0.94 -16.98 -18.04
CA ASN A 19 -0.13 -17.99 -18.71
C ASN A 19 -0.94 -18.86 -19.70
N LEU A 20 -1.79 -18.21 -20.49
CA LEU A 20 -2.71 -18.84 -21.44
C LEU A 20 -2.02 -19.05 -22.80
N ALA A 21 -2.12 -20.26 -23.34
CA ALA A 21 -1.46 -20.66 -24.58
C ALA A 21 -2.10 -20.03 -25.84
N GLY A 22 -3.35 -19.56 -25.77
CA GLY A 22 -4.00 -18.97 -26.94
C GLY A 22 -5.41 -18.44 -26.74
N ASN A 23 -6.03 -18.03 -27.85
CA ASN A 23 -7.36 -17.42 -27.87
C ASN A 23 -8.45 -18.34 -27.31
N SER A 24 -8.35 -19.65 -27.54
CA SER A 24 -9.32 -20.63 -27.06
C SER A 24 -9.30 -20.74 -25.52
N GLU A 25 -8.11 -20.71 -24.91
CA GLU A 25 -7.99 -20.73 -23.46
C GLU A 25 -8.43 -19.41 -22.84
N LEU A 26 -8.11 -18.28 -23.49
CA LEU A 26 -8.62 -16.98 -23.08
C LEU A 26 -10.15 -16.90 -23.13
N ALA A 27 -10.76 -17.47 -24.18
CA ALA A 27 -12.20 -17.55 -24.29
C ALA A 27 -12.81 -18.38 -23.15
N ARG A 28 -12.20 -19.53 -22.82
CA ARG A 28 -12.61 -20.37 -21.69
C ARG A 28 -12.47 -19.65 -20.35
N PHE A 29 -11.37 -18.93 -20.14
CA PHE A 29 -11.12 -18.15 -18.93
C PHE A 29 -12.17 -17.04 -18.73
N LEU A 30 -12.48 -16.30 -19.79
CA LEU A 30 -13.47 -15.22 -19.75
C LEU A 30 -14.93 -15.73 -19.80
N GLY A 31 -15.16 -16.99 -20.18
CA GLY A 31 -16.50 -17.58 -20.31
C GLY A 31 -17.24 -17.14 -21.57
N VAL A 32 -16.52 -16.86 -22.66
CA VAL A 32 -17.07 -16.43 -23.95
C VAL A 32 -16.74 -17.43 -25.07
N ALA A 33 -17.45 -17.33 -26.20
CA ALA A 33 -17.13 -18.14 -27.38
C ALA A 33 -15.76 -17.74 -27.98
N PRO A 34 -14.96 -18.69 -28.52
CA PRO A 34 -13.66 -18.38 -29.15
C PRO A 34 -13.73 -17.36 -30.31
N ASN A 35 -14.84 -17.37 -31.05
CA ASN A 35 -15.11 -16.38 -32.10
C ASN A 35 -15.21 -14.95 -31.55
N THR A 36 -15.69 -14.77 -30.32
CA THR A 36 -15.77 -13.46 -29.66
C THR A 36 -14.38 -12.87 -29.46
N ILE A 37 -13.44 -13.65 -28.91
CA ILE A 37 -12.04 -13.23 -28.73
C ILE A 37 -11.40 -12.87 -30.07
N THR A 38 -11.63 -13.69 -31.11
CA THR A 38 -11.10 -13.42 -32.45
C THR A 38 -11.66 -12.12 -33.04
N ASN A 39 -12.95 -11.84 -32.84
CA ASN A 39 -13.57 -10.58 -33.25
C ASN A 39 -13.02 -9.38 -32.47
N TRP A 40 -12.77 -9.53 -31.17
CA TRP A 40 -12.17 -8.49 -30.34
C TRP A 40 -10.78 -8.07 -30.85
N TYR A 41 -9.93 -9.04 -31.20
CA TYR A 41 -8.65 -8.77 -31.86
C TYR A 41 -8.82 -8.04 -33.20
N LYS A 42 -9.70 -8.53 -34.08
CA LYS A 42 -9.92 -7.93 -35.42
C LYS A 42 -10.49 -6.52 -35.36
N ARG A 43 -11.39 -6.26 -34.41
CA ARG A 43 -12.11 -4.98 -34.28
C ARG A 43 -11.45 -4.02 -33.29
N ASN A 44 -10.35 -4.43 -32.65
CA ASN A 44 -9.68 -3.67 -31.60
C ASN A 44 -10.66 -3.20 -30.51
N SER A 45 -11.52 -4.12 -30.08
CA SER A 45 -12.59 -3.91 -29.08
C SER A 45 -12.41 -4.88 -27.92
N ILE A 46 -12.96 -4.55 -26.76
CA ILE A 46 -12.93 -5.43 -25.59
C ILE A 46 -14.12 -5.09 -24.70
N ASP A 47 -14.64 -6.11 -24.00
CA ASP A 47 -15.60 -5.91 -22.92
C ASP A 47 -14.81 -5.69 -21.61
N TYR A 48 -14.70 -4.43 -21.18
CA TYR A 48 -13.94 -4.06 -19.99
C TYR A 48 -14.58 -4.60 -18.71
N ASP A 49 -15.92 -4.58 -18.63
CA ASP A 49 -16.64 -5.04 -17.45
C ASP A 49 -16.43 -6.54 -17.24
N LEU A 50 -16.48 -7.32 -18.32
CA LEU A 50 -16.20 -8.75 -18.24
C LEU A 50 -14.75 -9.03 -17.81
N VAL A 51 -13.79 -8.31 -18.39
CA VAL A 51 -12.37 -8.50 -18.06
C VAL A 51 -12.11 -8.12 -16.60
N PHE A 52 -12.62 -6.99 -16.13
CA PHE A 52 -12.43 -6.53 -14.75
C PHE A 52 -13.08 -7.48 -13.74
N THR A 53 -14.24 -8.05 -14.08
CA THR A 53 -14.91 -9.04 -13.22
C THR A 53 -14.09 -10.33 -13.06
N LYS A 54 -13.38 -10.74 -14.12
CA LYS A 54 -12.57 -11.98 -14.10
C LYS A 54 -11.16 -11.78 -13.55
N CYS A 55 -10.66 -10.55 -13.57
CA CYS A 55 -9.25 -10.27 -13.34
C CYS A 55 -9.01 -9.48 -12.07
N VAL A 56 -9.23 -10.12 -10.92
CA VAL A 56 -9.09 -9.49 -9.60
C VAL A 56 -7.65 -9.50 -9.08
N ASP A 57 -6.80 -10.39 -9.59
CA ASP A 57 -5.44 -10.61 -9.08
C ASP A 57 -4.35 -9.77 -9.78
N ILE A 58 -4.74 -8.93 -10.75
CA ILE A 58 -3.81 -8.15 -11.58
C ILE A 58 -4.12 -6.66 -11.53
N ASP A 59 -3.09 -5.82 -11.67
CA ASP A 59 -3.29 -4.37 -11.74
C ASP A 59 -3.89 -3.99 -13.10
N LEU A 60 -5.10 -3.43 -13.07
CA LEU A 60 -5.81 -2.96 -14.25
C LEU A 60 -5.06 -1.81 -14.94
N THR A 61 -4.34 -1.00 -14.18
CA THR A 61 -3.50 0.08 -14.73
C THR A 61 -2.41 -0.49 -15.60
N TRP A 62 -1.71 -1.52 -15.12
CA TRP A 62 -0.72 -2.27 -15.91
C TRP A 62 -1.35 -2.94 -17.12
N LEU A 63 -2.50 -3.58 -16.95
CA LEU A 63 -3.20 -4.28 -18.03
C LEU A 63 -3.56 -3.32 -19.20
N ILE A 64 -4.01 -2.11 -18.89
CA ILE A 64 -4.44 -1.11 -19.89
C ILE A 64 -3.26 -0.34 -20.47
N THR A 65 -2.35 0.12 -19.62
CA THR A 65 -1.28 1.04 -20.03
C THR A 65 0.00 0.32 -20.44
N GLY A 66 0.22 -0.90 -19.95
CA GLY A 66 1.50 -1.62 -20.03
C GLY A 66 2.61 -1.01 -19.20
N LYS A 67 2.29 -0.04 -18.34
CA LYS A 67 3.22 0.64 -17.43
C LYS A 67 2.97 0.12 -16.01
N GLU A 68 3.96 0.24 -15.12
CA GLU A 68 3.93 -0.30 -13.73
C GLU A 68 4.11 -1.83 -13.61
N SER A 69 3.77 -2.38 -12.44
CA SER A 69 3.92 -3.80 -12.11
C SER A 69 2.65 -4.60 -12.37
N LYS A 70 2.83 -5.87 -12.80
CA LYS A 70 1.76 -6.80 -13.19
C LYS A 70 0.84 -7.23 -12.03
N LEU A 71 1.41 -7.41 -10.85
CA LEU A 71 0.65 -7.86 -9.68
C LEU A 71 -0.19 -6.70 -9.17
N ALA A 72 -1.47 -6.97 -8.89
CA ALA A 72 -2.28 -6.05 -8.09
C ALA A 72 -1.52 -5.85 -6.78
N LYS A 73 -0.96 -4.65 -6.56
CA LYS A 73 -0.37 -4.32 -5.27
C LYS A 73 -1.48 -4.57 -4.25
N GLU A 74 -1.28 -5.56 -3.39
CA GLU A 74 -2.12 -5.69 -2.21
C GLU A 74 -2.15 -4.31 -1.57
N LYS A 75 -3.36 -3.86 -1.25
CA LYS A 75 -3.60 -2.55 -0.65
C LYS A 75 -3.15 -2.59 0.82
N THR A 76 -1.93 -3.03 1.07
CA THR A 76 -1.28 -3.14 2.36
C THR A 76 0.23 -2.91 2.16
N SER A 77 0.71 -1.84 2.79
CA SER A 77 2.11 -1.55 3.09
C SER A 77 3.08 -1.48 1.91
N SER A 78 3.18 -0.30 1.30
CA SER A 78 4.47 0.32 0.97
C SER A 78 4.22 1.77 0.59
N LEU A 79 4.47 2.68 1.52
CA LEU A 79 4.83 4.07 1.20
C LEU A 79 6.15 4.05 0.41
N LEU A 80 6.10 3.62 -0.84
CA LEU A 80 7.16 3.91 -1.79
C LEU A 80 6.69 5.15 -2.54
N PHE A 81 7.18 6.27 -2.04
CA PHE A 81 7.08 7.57 -2.67
C PHE A 81 7.41 7.42 -4.16
N PRO A 82 6.61 7.99 -5.08
CA PRO A 82 7.04 8.10 -6.46
C PRO A 82 8.36 8.89 -6.46
N GLU A 83 9.39 8.28 -7.03
CA GLU A 83 10.77 8.77 -7.14
C GLU A 83 10.83 9.98 -8.10
N ASN A 84 10.14 11.06 -7.74
CA ASN A 84 10.20 12.31 -8.47
C ASN A 84 9.76 13.49 -7.58
N THR A 85 10.59 13.88 -6.63
CA THR A 85 10.55 15.25 -6.11
C THR A 85 11.96 15.72 -5.82
N LYS A 86 12.33 16.86 -6.41
CA LYS A 86 13.41 17.71 -5.91
C LYS A 86 13.18 17.88 -4.40
N THR A 87 13.96 17.19 -3.57
CA THR A 87 13.83 17.28 -2.11
C THR A 87 14.14 18.71 -1.68
N ASN A 88 13.12 19.43 -1.25
CA ASN A 88 13.24 20.70 -0.55
C ASN A 88 13.92 20.47 0.81
N GLU A 89 14.75 21.43 1.23
CA GLU A 89 15.55 21.38 2.46
C GLU A 89 14.74 21.02 3.71
N THR A 90 13.48 21.49 3.75
CA THR A 90 12.53 21.20 4.82
C THR A 90 12.23 19.70 5.00
N THR A 91 12.22 18.92 3.92
CA THR A 91 11.93 17.48 4.00
C THR A 91 13.11 16.72 4.60
N LYS A 92 14.35 17.13 4.30
CA LYS A 92 15.55 16.54 4.92
C LYS A 92 15.62 16.86 6.41
N GLU A 93 15.29 18.11 6.77
CA GLU A 93 15.26 18.56 8.15
C GLU A 93 14.23 17.77 8.99
N LEU A 94 13.04 17.51 8.42
CA LEU A 94 12.02 16.68 9.05
C LEU A 94 12.49 15.22 9.24
N ILE A 95 13.15 14.63 8.25
CA ILE A 95 13.67 13.26 8.35
C ILE A 95 14.73 13.16 9.45
N ASN A 96 15.67 14.11 9.52
CA ASN A 96 16.69 14.14 10.56
C ASN A 96 16.05 14.24 11.95
N LYS A 97 15.06 15.12 12.12
CA LYS A 97 14.37 15.27 13.39
C LYS A 97 13.61 14.01 13.82
N ILE A 98 13.05 13.26 12.87
CA ILE A 98 12.40 11.97 13.15
C ILE A 98 13.43 10.94 13.63
N CYS A 99 14.62 10.90 13.02
CA CYS A 99 15.71 10.01 13.44
C CYS A 99 16.16 10.31 14.88
N ASP A 100 16.38 11.58 15.21
CA ASP A 100 16.81 11.99 16.56
C ASP A 100 15.76 11.64 17.63
N LEU A 101 14.49 11.97 17.37
CA LEU A 101 13.38 11.63 18.27
C LEU A 101 13.22 10.12 18.45
N SER A 102 13.51 9.32 17.42
CA SER A 102 13.45 7.86 17.53
C SER A 102 14.54 7.30 18.44
N ALA A 103 15.74 7.90 18.43
CA ALA A 103 16.84 7.52 19.30
C ALA A 103 16.55 7.89 20.77
N GLU A 104 16.04 9.10 21.03
CA GLU A 104 15.63 9.52 22.37
C GLU A 104 14.57 8.59 22.95
N ASN A 105 13.56 8.23 22.15
CA ASN A 105 12.52 7.29 22.56
C ASN A 105 13.07 5.90 22.90
N ALA A 106 14.11 5.43 22.22
CA ALA A 106 14.73 4.14 22.52
C ALA A 106 15.45 4.16 23.89
N ILE A 107 16.16 5.26 24.19
CA ILE A 107 16.84 5.46 25.46
C ILE A 107 15.82 5.55 26.61
N LEU A 108 14.79 6.37 26.44
CA LEU A 108 13.74 6.54 27.45
C LEU A 108 12.97 5.23 27.72
N LYS A 109 12.76 4.39 26.72
CA LYS A 109 12.14 3.06 26.92
C LYS A 109 13.02 2.15 27.78
N LYS A 110 14.33 2.17 27.56
CA LYS A 110 15.30 1.39 28.34
C LYS A 110 15.37 1.87 29.80
N GLU A 111 15.44 3.18 30.03
CA GLU A 111 15.44 3.75 31.39
C GLU A 111 14.16 3.41 32.16
N ASN A 112 13.01 3.46 31.50
CA ASN A 112 11.73 3.06 32.10
C ASN A 112 11.69 1.57 32.48
N GLU A 113 12.34 0.71 31.70
CA GLU A 113 12.44 -0.73 32.01
C GLU A 113 13.36 -0.99 33.20
N GLU A 114 14.51 -0.31 33.26
CA GLU A 114 15.44 -0.39 34.39
C GLU A 114 14.80 0.11 35.69
N LEU A 115 14.07 1.23 35.64
CA LEU A 115 13.31 1.74 36.80
C LEU A 115 12.25 0.75 37.27
N ARG A 116 11.51 0.10 36.36
CA ARG A 116 10.51 -0.92 36.71
C ARG A 116 11.13 -2.10 37.45
N GLU A 117 12.28 -2.59 36.99
CA GLU A 117 12.98 -3.70 37.65
C GLU A 117 13.58 -3.30 39.00
N LEU A 118 14.05 -2.04 39.13
CA LEU A 118 14.54 -1.52 40.40
C LEU A 118 13.41 -1.36 41.44
N HIS A 119 12.24 -0.88 41.03
CA HIS A 119 11.05 -0.82 41.88
C HIS A 119 10.58 -2.21 42.35
N LYS A 120 10.67 -3.23 41.49
CA LYS A 120 10.36 -4.62 41.83
C LYS A 120 11.30 -5.21 42.88
N LYS A 121 12.59 -4.85 42.85
CA LYS A 121 13.61 -5.30 43.82
C LYS A 121 13.56 -4.55 45.16
N THR A 122 13.12 -3.29 45.16
CA THR A 122 13.24 -2.42 46.35
C THR A 122 12.13 -2.61 47.39
N GLY A 123 11.06 -3.37 47.11
CA GLY A 123 10.08 -3.84 48.11
C GLY A 123 9.30 -2.75 48.88
N ARG A 124 9.61 -1.46 48.71
CA ARG A 124 8.80 -0.34 49.20
C ARG A 124 7.66 -0.13 48.22
N LYS A 125 6.50 -0.67 48.55
CA LYS A 125 5.24 -0.10 48.10
C LYS A 125 5.18 1.32 48.67
N THR A 126 5.68 2.32 47.94
CA THR A 126 5.32 3.70 48.22
C THR A 126 3.82 3.79 47.95
N ASN A 127 3.05 3.74 49.04
CA ASN A 127 1.65 4.14 49.07
C ASN A 127 1.57 5.67 48.89
N ILE A 128 2.11 6.15 47.78
CA ILE A 128 1.85 7.48 47.27
C ILE A 128 0.98 7.21 46.05
N SER A 129 -0.29 7.54 46.21
CA SER A 129 -1.23 7.76 45.13
C SER A 129 -0.54 8.58 44.02
N ILE A 130 -0.24 7.95 42.88
CA ILE A 130 -0.02 8.66 41.62
C ILE A 130 -1.03 8.14 40.58
N PRO A 131 -2.35 8.31 40.81
CA PRO A 131 -3.29 8.44 39.70
C PRO A 131 -3.07 9.83 39.07
N MET A 132 -3.57 10.03 37.84
CA MET A 132 -3.94 11.38 37.36
C MET A 132 -2.83 12.29 36.79
N VAL A 133 -1.87 11.79 35.99
CA VAL A 133 -1.07 12.68 35.09
C VAL A 133 -0.94 12.14 33.67
N ALA A 134 -0.82 10.82 33.48
CA ALA A 134 -0.66 10.24 32.15
C ALA A 134 -1.95 10.30 31.30
N GLU A 135 -3.10 10.02 31.90
CA GLU A 135 -4.39 10.02 31.20
C GLU A 135 -4.87 11.44 30.86
N GLN A 136 -4.67 12.41 31.76
CA GLN A 136 -5.03 13.81 31.51
C GLN A 136 -4.24 14.45 30.34
N LYS A 137 -2.99 14.05 30.12
CA LYS A 137 -2.21 14.52 28.96
C LYS A 137 -2.71 13.93 27.63
N ILE A 138 -3.15 12.68 27.63
CA ILE A 138 -3.68 12.03 26.42
C ILE A 138 -5.00 12.69 26.00
N ASP A 139 -5.87 12.98 26.97
CA ASP A 139 -7.16 13.60 26.68
C ASP A 139 -7.00 15.08 26.29
N TYR A 140 -6.10 15.83 26.95
CA TYR A 140 -5.76 17.19 26.54
C TYR A 140 -5.22 17.27 25.12
N VAL A 141 -4.33 16.35 24.72
CA VAL A 141 -3.76 16.32 23.36
C VAL A 141 -4.81 15.92 22.31
N LYS A 142 -5.77 15.05 22.65
CA LYS A 142 -6.88 14.71 21.75
C LYS A 142 -7.85 15.88 21.57
N GLU A 143 -8.11 16.66 22.62
CA GLU A 143 -9.00 17.82 22.59
C GLU A 143 -8.44 18.97 21.74
N GLN A 144 -7.13 19.22 21.84
CA GLN A 144 -6.45 20.28 21.06
C GLN A 144 -6.33 19.97 19.56
N ASN A 145 -6.45 18.70 19.15
CA ASN A 145 -6.35 18.27 17.74
C ASN A 145 -7.71 18.13 17.02
N LYS A 146 -8.81 18.58 17.62
CA LYS A 146 -10.17 18.48 17.06
C LYS A 146 -10.69 19.78 16.41
N LYS A 147 -9.81 20.69 16.00
CA LYS A 147 -10.18 21.89 15.22
C LYS A 147 -9.63 21.82 13.81
#